data_AF-A0A1Y1L3V9-F1
#
_entry.id   AF-A0A1Y1L3V9-F1
#
_cell.length_a   1.000
_cell.length_b   1.000
_cell.length_c   1.000
_cell.angle_alpha   90.00
_cell.angle_beta   90.00
_cell.angle_gamma   90.00
#
_symmetry.space_group_name_H-M   'P 1'
#
loop_
_entity.id
_entity.type
_entity.pdbx_description
1 polymer ?
#
loop_
_entity_poly.entity_id
_entity_poly.type
_entity_poly.pdbx_seq_one_letter_code
_entity_poly.pdbx_strand_id
1 'polypeptide(L)'
;EKVQTPEQVRLSLDALSKGIYERGFGDLVSRINRQLDRTGMGLDDSHFIGVLDIAGFEIFEKNSFEQLCINYTNEKLQQFFNHHMFVLEQEEYAREQIE
;
A
#
# COMPACT_ATOMS: atom_id res chain seq x y z
N GLU A 1 -42.58 0.04 1.08
CA GLU A 1 -41.15 -0.34 0.95
C GLU A 1 -40.70 -0.12 -0.49
N LYS A 2 -39.45 0.28 -0.72
CA LYS A 2 -38.88 0.24 -2.08
C LYS A 2 -38.55 -1.22 -2.38
N VAL A 3 -39.19 -1.79 -3.39
CA VAL A 3 -38.88 -3.14 -3.87
C VAL A 3 -37.50 -3.11 -4.52
N GLN A 4 -36.60 -3.99 -4.08
CA GLN A 4 -35.30 -4.16 -4.71
C GLN A 4 -35.35 -5.22 -5.79
N THR A 5 -34.67 -4.97 -6.90
CA THR A 5 -34.50 -5.98 -7.96
C THR A 5 -33.53 -7.06 -7.50
N PRO A 6 -33.59 -8.28 -8.07
CA PRO A 6 -32.63 -9.34 -7.75
C PRO A 6 -31.16 -8.91 -7.93
N GLU A 7 -30.88 -8.07 -8.92
CA GLU A 7 -29.54 -7.50 -9.15
C GLU A 7 -29.10 -6.55 -8.03
N GLN A 8 -29.98 -5.65 -7.58
CA GLN A 8 -29.69 -4.74 -6.46
C GLN A 8 -29.42 -5.49 -5.17
N VAL A 9 -30.17 -6.57 -4.92
CA VAL A 9 -29.94 -7.44 -3.76
C VAL A 9 -28.57 -8.11 -3.85
N ARG A 10 -28.19 -8.64 -5.02
CA ARG A 10 -26.87 -9.25 -5.24
C ARG A 10 -25.73 -8.26 -5.03
N LEU A 11 -25.82 -7.06 -5.61
CA LEU A 11 -24.81 -6.01 -5.42
C LEU A 11 -24.68 -5.60 -3.94
N SER A 12 -25.81 -5.53 -3.22
CA SER A 12 -25.82 -5.22 -1.79
C SER A 12 -25.15 -6.32 -0.96
N LEU A 13 -25.39 -7.60 -1.30
CA LEU A 13 -24.72 -8.73 -0.64
C LEU A 13 -23.21 -8.76 -0.94
N ASP A 14 -22.81 -8.50 -2.18
CA ASP A 14 -21.39 -8.44 -2.57
C ASP A 14 -20.68 -7.30 -1.81
N ALA A 15 -21.29 -6.12 -1.74
CA ALA A 15 -20.77 -4.98 -1.01
C ALA A 15 -20.68 -5.26 0.51
N LEU A 16 -21.72 -5.85 1.09
CA LEU A 16 -21.72 -6.24 2.51
C LEU A 16 -20.61 -7.24 2.81
N SER A 17 -20.45 -8.26 1.96
CA SER A 17 -19.43 -9.31 2.14
C SER A 17 -18.02 -8.72 2.10
N LYS A 18 -17.74 -7.84 1.11
CA LYS A 18 -16.46 -7.11 1.02
C LYS A 18 -16.23 -6.25 2.28
N GLY A 19 -17.24 -5.52 2.72
CA GLY A 19 -17.15 -4.66 3.91
C GLY A 19 -17.00 -5.41 5.24
N ILE A 20 -17.48 -6.66 5.34
CA ILE A 20 -17.22 -7.52 6.50
C ILE A 20 -15.75 -7.97 6.50
N TYR A 21 -15.24 -8.42 5.34
CA TYR A 21 -13.86 -8.88 5.22
C TYR A 21 -12.86 -7.74 5.49
N GLU A 22 -13.07 -6.56 4.90
CA GLU A 22 -12.22 -5.38 5.10
C GLU A 22 -12.10 -5.01 6.58
N ARG A 23 -13.23 -4.91 7.30
CA ARG A 23 -13.23 -4.59 8.74
C ARG A 23 -12.58 -5.69 9.56
N GLY A 24 -12.85 -6.95 9.24
CA GLY A 24 -12.22 -8.09 9.93
C GLY A 24 -10.71 -8.11 9.78
N PHE A 25 -10.20 -7.82 8.57
CA PHE A 25 -8.78 -7.69 8.32
C PHE A 25 -8.17 -6.48 9.06
N GLY A 26 -8.84 -5.32 9.03
CA GLY A 26 -8.41 -4.14 9.79
C GLY A 26 -8.33 -4.37 11.31
N ASP A 27 -9.29 -5.11 11.87
CA ASP A 27 -9.29 -5.50 13.28
C ASP A 27 -8.14 -6.46 13.61
N LEU A 28 -7.81 -7.39 12.70
CA LEU A 28 -6.67 -8.29 12.84
C LEU A 28 -5.35 -7.50 12.89
N VAL A 29 -5.12 -6.59 11.94
CA VAL A 29 -3.93 -5.73 11.89
C VAL A 29 -3.83 -4.90 13.17
N SER A 30 -4.93 -4.30 13.61
CA SER A 30 -4.98 -3.50 14.85
C SER A 30 -4.62 -4.33 16.09
N ARG A 31 -5.07 -5.59 16.17
CA ARG A 31 -4.72 -6.50 17.27
C ARG A 31 -3.25 -6.86 17.26
N ILE A 32 -2.67 -7.15 16.10
CA ILE A 32 -1.25 -7.46 15.95
C ILE A 32 -0.41 -6.26 16.41
N ASN A 33 -0.72 -5.06 15.92
CA ASN A 33 0.01 -3.84 16.29
C ASN A 33 0.00 -3.59 17.81
N ARG A 34 -1.15 -3.74 18.47
CA ARG A 34 -1.25 -3.59 19.94
C ARG A 34 -0.41 -4.59 20.73
N GLN A 35 -0.13 -5.78 20.18
CA GLN A 35 0.73 -6.75 20.85
C GLN A 35 2.21 -6.43 20.64
N LEU A 36 2.59 -5.95 19.46
CA LEU A 36 3.97 -5.59 19.13
C LEU A 36 4.44 -4.31 19.85
N ASP A 37 3.55 -3.32 19.99
CA ASP A 37 3.82 -2.02 20.61
C ASP A 37 4.23 -2.12 22.10
N ARG A 38 3.81 -3.19 22.79
CA ARG A 38 4.16 -3.43 24.20
C ARG A 38 5.65 -3.63 24.46
N THR A 39 6.43 -3.88 23.41
CA THR A 39 7.87 -4.12 23.49
C THR A 39 8.71 -2.83 23.45
N GLY A 40 8.11 -1.67 23.15
CA GLY A 40 8.79 -0.40 22.90
C GLY A 40 8.86 0.60 24.06
N MET A 41 8.57 0.20 25.31
CA MET A 41 8.46 1.10 26.47
C MET A 41 9.77 1.76 26.98
N GLY A 42 10.81 1.92 26.16
CA GLY A 42 12.07 2.48 26.66
C GLY A 42 13.13 2.98 25.68
N LEU A 43 12.84 3.12 24.38
CA LEU A 43 13.81 3.64 23.43
C LEU A 43 13.22 4.85 22.72
N ASP A 44 13.91 5.97 22.86
CA ASP A 44 13.64 7.26 22.22
C ASP A 44 13.33 7.05 20.72
N ASP A 45 12.09 7.35 20.34
CA ASP A 45 11.40 7.00 19.07
C ASP A 45 11.95 7.77 17.84
N SER A 46 13.23 8.12 17.87
CA SER A 46 13.86 9.05 16.94
C SER A 46 14.22 8.40 15.60
N HIS A 47 14.30 7.07 15.52
CA HIS A 47 14.73 6.35 14.32
C HIS A 47 13.99 5.01 14.18
N PHE A 48 13.55 4.69 12.95
CA PHE A 48 12.98 3.38 12.60
C PHE A 48 13.45 2.95 11.21
N ILE A 49 13.42 1.63 10.95
CA ILE A 49 13.68 1.04 9.64
C ILE A 49 12.35 0.52 9.08
N GLY A 50 11.88 1.12 7.99
CA GLY A 50 10.68 0.68 7.27
C GLY A 50 11.01 -0.41 6.25
N VAL A 51 10.25 -1.49 6.24
CA VAL A 51 10.29 -2.51 5.19
C VAL A 51 9.02 -2.38 4.36
N LEU A 52 9.17 -2.23 3.04
CA LEU A 52 8.06 -2.11 2.10
C LEU A 52 7.92 -3.42 1.31
N ASP A 53 6.75 -4.05 1.39
CA ASP A 53 6.36 -5.21 0.59
C ASP A 53 4.99 -4.94 -0.04
N ILE A 54 4.96 -4.80 -1.36
CA ILE A 54 3.76 -4.45 -2.13
C ILE A 54 3.63 -5.34 -3.37
N ALA A 55 2.42 -5.41 -3.93
CA ALA A 55 2.21 -6.05 -5.22
C ALA A 55 3.00 -5.34 -6.34
N GLY A 56 3.61 -6.12 -7.23
CA GLY A 56 4.30 -5.61 -8.42
C GLY A 56 3.34 -5.16 -9.52
N PHE A 57 3.89 -4.66 -10.61
CA PHE A 57 3.10 -4.23 -11.77
C PHE A 57 2.36 -5.41 -12.41
N GLU A 58 1.06 -5.27 -12.65
CA GLU A 58 0.18 -6.31 -13.19
C GLU A 58 -0.35 -5.95 -14.58
N ILE A 59 -0.29 -6.91 -15.50
CA ILE A 59 -0.89 -6.80 -16.84
C ILE A 59 -1.70 -8.07 -17.10
N PHE A 60 -3.02 -7.95 -17.04
CA PHE A 60 -3.95 -9.03 -17.35
C PHE A 60 -4.77 -8.75 -18.61
N GLU A 61 -5.46 -9.77 -19.13
CA GLU A 61 -6.40 -9.61 -20.25
C GLU A 61 -7.53 -8.61 -19.94
N LYS A 62 -7.99 -8.59 -18.68
CA LYS A 62 -8.96 -7.60 -18.17
C LYS A 62 -8.42 -6.95 -16.90
N ASN A 63 -8.10 -5.67 -16.99
CA ASN A 63 -7.68 -4.85 -15.86
C ASN A 63 -8.87 -4.07 -15.31
N SER A 64 -9.06 -4.10 -14.00
CA SER A 64 -10.10 -3.33 -13.30
C SER A 64 -9.48 -2.13 -12.58
N PHE A 65 -10.29 -1.40 -11.83
CA PHE A 65 -9.84 -0.28 -11.00
C PHE A 65 -8.73 -0.70 -10.02
N GLU A 66 -8.78 -1.94 -9.51
CA GLU A 66 -7.78 -2.50 -8.60
C GLU A 66 -6.38 -2.54 -9.24
N GLN A 67 -6.27 -3.01 -10.48
CA GLN A 67 -5.00 -3.02 -11.22
C GLN A 67 -4.48 -1.60 -11.48
N LEU A 68 -5.38 -0.64 -11.75
CA LEU A 68 -4.97 0.77 -11.88
C LEU A 68 -4.34 1.27 -10.58
N CYS A 69 -4.93 0.99 -9.42
CA CYS A 69 -4.37 1.38 -8.13
C CYS A 69 -3.00 0.74 -7.86
N ILE A 70 -2.84 -0.55 -8.19
CA ILE A 70 -1.57 -1.29 -8.04
C ILE A 70 -0.50 -0.69 -8.95
N ASN A 71 -0.80 -0.54 -10.24
CA ASN A 71 0.16 -0.06 -11.23
C ASN A 71 0.53 1.41 -11.01
N TYR A 72 -0.42 2.25 -10.59
CA TYR A 72 -0.14 3.64 -10.24
C TYR A 72 0.79 3.74 -9.03
N THR A 73 0.59 2.92 -8.01
CA THR A 73 1.51 2.83 -6.85
C THR A 73 2.92 2.45 -7.30
N ASN A 74 3.04 1.45 -8.19
CA ASN A 74 4.32 1.03 -8.74
C ASN A 74 5.00 2.15 -9.54
N GLU A 75 4.26 2.88 -10.37
CA GLU A 75 4.79 4.03 -11.11
C GLU A 75 5.34 5.10 -10.16
N LYS A 76 4.64 5.38 -9.06
CA LYS A 76 5.11 6.34 -8.06
C LYS A 76 6.33 5.85 -7.31
N LEU A 77 6.41 4.55 -7.01
CA LEU A 77 7.58 3.96 -6.38
C LEU A 77 8.80 3.99 -7.30
N GLN A 78 8.61 3.70 -8.60
CA GLN A 78 9.66 3.80 -9.60
C GLN A 78 10.12 5.25 -9.78
N GLN A 79 9.19 6.20 -9.81
CA GLN A 79 9.50 7.64 -9.85
C GLN A 79 10.34 8.06 -8.64
N PHE A 80 9.96 7.61 -7.44
CA PHE A 80 10.72 7.87 -6.22
C PHE A 80 12.13 7.27 -6.27
N PHE A 81 12.25 6.01 -6.72
CA PHE A 81 13.54 5.33 -6.88
C PHE A 81 14.44 6.07 -7.87
N ASN A 82 13.92 6.41 -9.05
CA ASN A 82 14.66 7.14 -10.07
C ASN A 82 15.16 8.49 -9.55
N HIS A 83 14.31 9.24 -8.82
CA HIS A 83 14.71 10.52 -8.25
C HIS A 83 15.80 10.34 -7.18
N HIS A 84 15.61 9.42 -6.24
CA HIS A 84 16.55 9.19 -5.15
C HIS A 84 17.91 8.70 -5.66
N MET A 85 17.91 7.71 -6.55
CA MET A 85 19.13 7.18 -7.17
C MET A 85 19.87 8.28 -7.96
N PHE A 86 19.16 9.10 -8.74
CA PHE A 86 19.77 10.16 -9.53
C PHE A 86 20.34 11.31 -8.68
N VAL A 87 19.71 11.62 -7.54
CA VAL A 87 20.27 12.60 -6.58
C VAL A 87 21.56 12.07 -5.99
N LEU A 88 21.58 10.83 -5.51
CA LEU A 88 22.78 10.20 -4.95
C LEU A 88 23.91 10.12 -5.98
N GLU A 89 23.58 9.80 -7.23
CA GLU A 89 24.57 9.71 -8.32
C GLU A 89 25.20 11.09 -8.62
N GLN A 90 24.41 12.16 -8.67
CA GLN A 90 24.94 13.52 -8.86
C GLN A 90 25.78 13.99 -7.67
N GLU A 91 25.37 13.69 -6.43
CA GLU A 91 26.15 14.00 -5.23
C GLU A 91 27.52 13.31 -5.28
N GLU A 92 27.56 12.07 -5.79
CA GLU A 92 28.78 11.30 -5.98
C GLU A 92 29.69 11.91 -7.05
N TYR A 93 29.16 12.25 -8.23
CA TYR A 93 29.92 12.91 -9.28
C TYR A 93 30.49 14.25 -8.83
N ALA A 94 29.71 15.06 -8.11
CA ALA A 94 30.18 16.31 -7.52
C ALA A 94 31.30 16.10 -6.50
N ARG A 95 31.18 15.05 -5.66
CA ARG A 95 32.20 14.67 -4.68
C ARG A 95 33.50 14.23 -5.35
N GLU A 96 33.40 13.48 -6.44
CA GLU A 96 34.55 13.00 -7.20
C GLU A 96 35.12 14.02 -8.20
N GLN A 97 34.48 15.20 -8.36
CA GLN A 97 34.87 16.27 -9.30
C GLN A 97 34.89 15.80 -10.76
N ILE A 98 33.96 14.91 -11.12
CA ILE A 98 33.83 14.35 -12.46
C ILE A 98 32.53 14.91 -13.06
N GLU A 99 32.65 16.03 -13.79
CA GLU A 99 31.60 16.55 -14.67
C GLU A 99 32.01 16.34 -16.13
#